data_AF-A0A1Y3CFQ5-F1
#
_entry.id   AF-A0A1Y3CFQ5-F1
#
_cell.length_a   1.000
_cell.length_b   1.000
_cell.length_c   1.000
_cell.angle_alpha   90.00
_cell.angle_beta   90.00
_cell.angle_gamma   90.00
#
_symmetry.space_group_name_H-M   'P 1'
#
loop_
_entity.id
_entity.type
_entity.pdbx_description
1 polymer ?
#
loop_
_entity_poly.entity_id
_entity_poly.type
_entity_poly.pdbx_seq_one_letter_code
_entity_poly.pdbx_strand_id
1 'polypeptide(L)'
;MVNYILFGLVIVFFLISGKLFSIFPRLEWLDMSGWALVLSIINIFFLIDIIFLNSFFIKKARSFKKTIPSQLNKIIDKIKTIIYKNLFNDKDQNGKFYNENFSKNNNSDKINEMDQLKKSINIHFDKKPNFLLENYNPFITISSLKNSVEKLTLNEFYLLETIKKTLDGVDYDLITKNDLAHHYIEISKLLTNYESIRDNYERGMKQFYSDINKEMNTEIKKFRRLNEVLKNSKTSHVYLQAERQYSMAFYIYSGLGIITIAGIMKFSLFIIEQKSYLKTNYSIDNYDYWALKITSIFIFITLITFFIKQAVHYQKKKDQAERTRLELDALPTYIFDFEDADIKSIRKELIPKYFGNNNDNSTLNEIGNIVTEQLKTSSDVAKSSAEIIKALKIK
;
A
#
# COMPACT_ATOMS: atom_id res chain seq x y z
N MET A 1 -3.90 18.25 21.67
CA MET A 1 -3.27 18.71 22.92
C MET A 1 -2.00 19.54 22.69
N VAL A 2 -1.11 19.17 21.77
CA VAL A 2 0.11 19.95 21.45
C VAL A 2 -0.18 21.35 20.87
N ASN A 3 -1.26 21.50 20.08
CA ASN A 3 -1.63 22.78 19.46
C ASN A 3 -2.04 23.88 20.46
N TYR A 4 -2.65 23.51 21.60
CA TYR A 4 -3.06 24.49 22.63
C TYR A 4 -1.87 24.96 23.48
N ILE A 5 -0.85 24.12 23.63
CA ILE A 5 0.37 24.45 24.38
C ILE A 5 1.25 25.41 23.56
N LEU A 6 1.34 25.22 22.23
CA LEU A 6 2.11 26.12 21.37
C LEU A 6 1.46 27.50 21.23
N PHE A 7 0.13 27.55 21.10
CA PHE A 7 -0.63 28.80 21.06
C PHE A 7 -0.57 29.54 22.41
N GLY A 8 -0.64 28.79 23.51
CA GLY A 8 -0.44 29.33 24.86
C GLY A 8 0.98 29.90 25.08
N LEU A 9 2.02 29.23 24.57
CA LEU A 9 3.40 29.73 24.68
C LEU A 9 3.64 30.99 23.85
N VAL A 10 3.03 31.12 22.66
CA VAL A 10 3.13 32.33 21.85
C VAL A 10 2.42 33.52 22.52
N ILE A 11 1.26 33.28 23.16
CA ILE A 11 0.54 34.31 23.93
C ILE A 11 1.31 34.71 25.19
N VAL A 12 1.88 33.74 25.91
CA VAL A 12 2.71 33.99 27.10
C VAL A 12 3.99 34.76 26.70
N PHE A 13 4.59 34.45 25.56
CA PHE A 13 5.75 35.19 25.04
C PHE A 13 5.38 36.64 24.65
N PHE A 14 4.20 36.86 24.05
CA PHE A 14 3.68 38.21 23.77
C PHE A 14 3.31 39.00 25.03
N LEU A 15 2.80 38.34 26.07
CA LEU A 15 2.49 38.97 27.36
C LEU A 15 3.76 39.31 28.16
N ILE A 16 4.78 38.45 28.08
CA ILE A 16 6.09 38.68 28.71
C ILE A 16 6.85 39.79 27.97
N SER A 17 6.84 39.81 26.63
CA SER A 17 7.48 40.88 25.85
C SER A 17 6.79 42.23 26.05
N GLY A 18 5.45 42.26 26.13
CA GLY A 18 4.70 43.47 26.46
C GLY A 18 4.98 44.01 27.87
N LYS A 19 5.10 43.12 28.88
CA LYS A 19 5.48 43.52 30.24
C LYS A 19 6.94 43.94 30.37
N LEU A 20 7.86 43.28 29.68
CA LEU A 20 9.27 43.72 29.63
C LEU A 20 9.36 45.14 29.06
N PHE A 21 8.63 45.44 27.98
CA PHE A 21 8.64 46.77 27.35
C PHE A 21 8.10 47.88 28.26
N SER A 22 7.19 47.57 29.19
CA SER A 22 6.69 48.52 30.19
C SER A 22 7.67 48.83 31.34
N ILE A 23 8.71 48.00 31.52
CA ILE A 23 9.74 48.15 32.56
C ILE A 23 10.97 48.90 32.02
N PHE A 24 11.08 49.09 30.70
CA PHE A 24 12.27 49.63 30.03
C PHE A 24 12.56 51.15 30.12
N PRO A 25 11.67 52.08 30.53
CA PRO A 25 12.03 53.51 30.52
C PRO A 25 12.98 53.95 31.66
N ARG A 26 13.72 53.02 32.30
CA ARG A 26 14.62 53.31 33.45
C ARG A 26 16.10 52.96 33.26
N LEU A 27 16.53 52.52 32.06
CA LEU A 27 17.95 52.24 31.78
C LEU A 27 18.59 53.33 30.91
N GLU A 28 18.89 54.48 31.50
CA GLU A 28 19.62 55.60 30.85
C GLU A 28 21.16 55.48 30.90
N TRP A 29 21.71 54.44 31.53
CA TRP A 29 23.16 54.31 31.81
C TRP A 29 23.94 53.35 30.89
N LEU A 30 23.35 52.87 29.78
CA LEU A 30 24.03 51.98 28.84
C LEU A 30 24.42 52.74 27.57
N ASP A 31 25.73 52.97 27.41
CA ASP A 31 26.33 53.48 26.16
C ASP A 31 26.01 52.58 24.95
N MET A 32 26.18 53.14 23.74
CA MET A 32 25.83 52.53 22.45
C MET A 32 26.45 51.12 22.25
N SER A 33 27.63 50.86 22.84
CA SER A 33 28.28 49.55 22.87
C SER A 33 27.50 48.54 23.71
N GLY A 34 26.90 48.98 24.82
CA GLY A 34 26.06 48.16 25.70
C GLY A 34 24.75 47.74 25.04
N TRP A 35 24.10 48.62 24.28
CA TRP A 35 22.89 48.27 23.53
C TRP A 35 23.17 47.30 22.38
N ALA A 36 24.29 47.46 21.67
CA ALA A 36 24.72 46.50 20.66
C ALA A 36 25.05 45.12 21.28
N LEU A 37 25.61 45.09 22.49
CA LEU A 37 25.89 43.86 23.24
C LEU A 37 24.59 43.21 23.73
N VAL A 38 23.62 43.98 24.21
CA VAL A 38 22.30 43.46 24.63
C VAL A 38 21.53 42.92 23.43
N LEU A 39 21.54 43.62 22.28
CA LEU A 39 20.91 43.14 21.05
C LEU A 39 21.63 41.91 20.49
N SER A 40 22.97 41.83 20.55
CA SER A 40 23.70 40.64 20.12
C SER A 40 23.43 39.46 21.05
N ILE A 41 23.35 39.68 22.36
CA ILE A 41 22.97 38.67 23.36
C ILE A 41 21.54 38.20 23.10
N ILE A 42 20.58 39.09 22.86
CA ILE A 42 19.19 38.71 22.53
C ILE A 42 19.14 37.91 21.23
N ASN A 43 19.90 38.30 20.21
CA ASN A 43 19.95 37.59 18.92
C ASN A 43 20.63 36.22 19.05
N ILE A 44 21.66 36.11 19.90
CA ILE A 44 22.32 34.85 20.26
C ILE A 44 21.37 33.96 21.06
N PHE A 45 20.62 34.49 22.03
CA PHE A 45 19.58 33.75 22.75
C PHE A 45 18.46 33.30 21.81
N PHE A 46 18.06 34.13 20.84
CA PHE A 46 17.05 33.76 19.84
C PHE A 46 17.55 32.66 18.89
N LEU A 47 18.83 32.73 18.46
CA LEU A 47 19.47 31.68 17.66
C LEU A 47 19.65 30.38 18.46
N ILE A 48 20.07 30.49 19.72
CA ILE A 48 20.18 29.35 20.64
C ILE A 48 18.81 28.74 20.87
N ASP A 49 17.76 29.52 21.14
CA ASP A 49 16.40 29.03 21.32
C ASP A 49 15.83 28.40 20.06
N ILE A 50 16.10 28.93 18.87
CA ILE A 50 15.70 28.29 17.60
C ILE A 50 16.43 26.95 17.40
N ILE A 51 17.73 26.89 17.68
CA ILE A 51 18.53 25.65 17.58
C ILE A 51 18.12 24.64 18.65
N PHE A 52 17.83 25.10 19.88
CA PHE A 52 17.43 24.27 21.00
C PHE A 52 15.98 23.78 20.86
N LEU A 53 15.05 24.60 20.39
CA LEU A 53 13.69 24.15 20.08
C LEU A 53 13.73 23.10 18.96
N ASN A 54 14.50 23.32 17.90
CA ASN A 54 14.63 22.34 16.81
C ASN A 54 15.22 21.00 17.34
N SER A 55 16.26 21.07 18.18
CA SER A 55 16.88 19.90 18.84
C SER A 55 15.96 19.21 19.87
N PHE A 56 15.21 19.98 20.65
CA PHE A 56 14.33 19.48 21.72
C PHE A 56 13.09 18.79 21.15
N PHE A 57 12.48 19.35 20.09
CA PHE A 57 11.38 18.70 19.38
C PHE A 57 11.85 17.42 18.66
N ILE A 58 13.06 17.40 18.09
CA ILE A 58 13.65 16.20 17.46
C ILE A 58 13.97 15.10 18.51
N LYS A 59 14.50 15.45 19.68
CA LYS A 59 14.79 14.50 20.78
C LYS A 59 13.51 13.95 21.39
N LYS A 60 12.48 14.77 21.61
CA LYS A 60 11.20 14.34 22.18
C LYS A 60 10.38 13.49 21.20
N ALA A 61 10.47 13.77 19.89
CA ALA A 61 9.93 12.91 18.83
C ALA A 61 10.64 11.55 18.74
N ARG A 62 11.97 11.48 18.96
CA ARG A 62 12.71 10.20 19.05
C ARG A 62 12.36 9.38 20.29
N SER A 63 12.16 10.03 21.44
CA SER A 63 11.70 9.38 22.68
C SER A 63 10.30 8.77 22.51
N PHE A 64 9.36 9.52 21.92
CA PHE A 64 8.02 9.02 21.61
C PHE A 64 8.01 7.85 20.61
N LYS A 65 8.94 7.84 19.64
CA LYS A 65 9.10 6.74 18.66
C LYS A 65 9.60 5.43 19.28
N LYS A 66 10.22 5.45 20.47
CA LYS A 66 10.76 4.25 21.15
C LYS A 66 9.74 3.58 22.08
N THR A 67 8.83 4.34 22.68
CA THR A 67 7.86 3.84 23.67
C THR A 67 6.58 3.29 23.02
N ILE A 68 6.19 3.82 21.85
CA ILE A 68 5.00 3.37 21.10
C ILE A 68 5.12 1.93 20.55
N PRO A 69 6.24 1.49 19.94
CA PRO A 69 6.32 0.14 19.38
C PRO A 69 6.32 -0.98 20.44
N SER A 70 6.79 -0.75 21.67
CA SER A 70 6.78 -1.80 22.71
C SER A 70 5.38 -2.06 23.27
N GLN A 71 4.58 -1.01 23.45
CA GLN A 71 3.18 -1.10 23.85
C GLN A 71 2.33 -1.70 22.72
N LEU A 72 2.56 -1.27 21.46
CA LEU A 72 1.86 -1.82 20.28
C LEU A 72 2.21 -3.29 20.03
N ASN A 73 3.47 -3.70 20.18
CA ASN A 73 3.84 -5.11 20.01
C ASN A 73 3.17 -5.99 21.07
N LYS A 74 3.08 -5.54 22.33
CA LYS A 74 2.31 -6.26 23.37
C LYS A 74 0.81 -6.37 23.04
N ILE A 75 0.23 -5.35 22.42
CA ILE A 75 -1.18 -5.37 21.99
C ILE A 75 -1.35 -6.28 20.77
N ILE A 76 -0.45 -6.23 19.79
CA ILE A 76 -0.45 -7.09 18.60
C ILE A 76 -0.28 -8.55 18.99
N ASP A 77 0.60 -8.87 19.95
CA ASP A 77 0.80 -10.24 20.42
C ASP A 77 -0.42 -10.76 21.19
N LYS A 78 -1.09 -9.91 21.97
CA LYS A 78 -2.40 -10.23 22.59
C LYS A 78 -3.49 -10.44 21.54
N ILE A 79 -3.55 -9.61 20.50
CA ILE A 79 -4.52 -9.75 19.41
C ILE A 79 -4.24 -11.03 18.61
N LYS A 80 -2.97 -11.35 18.31
CA LYS A 80 -2.59 -12.62 17.67
C LYS A 80 -3.01 -13.81 18.52
N THR A 81 -2.72 -13.81 19.82
CA THR A 81 -3.13 -14.93 20.69
C THR A 81 -4.64 -15.08 20.79
N ILE A 82 -5.40 -13.98 20.82
CA ILE A 82 -6.88 -14.01 20.76
C ILE A 82 -7.38 -14.54 19.41
N ILE A 83 -6.79 -14.09 18.29
CA ILE A 83 -7.17 -14.53 16.94
C ILE A 83 -6.80 -16.00 16.72
N TYR A 84 -5.61 -16.44 17.13
CA TYR A 84 -5.20 -17.85 17.04
C TYR A 84 -6.06 -18.75 17.93
N LYS A 85 -6.40 -18.30 19.14
CA LYS A 85 -7.32 -19.03 20.01
C LYS A 85 -8.73 -19.07 19.40
N ASN A 86 -9.25 -17.99 18.85
CA ASN A 86 -10.59 -18.00 18.26
C ASN A 86 -10.67 -18.72 16.90
N LEU A 87 -9.57 -18.82 16.14
CA LEU A 87 -9.55 -19.53 14.85
C LEU A 87 -9.23 -21.02 14.98
N PHE A 88 -8.50 -21.46 16.01
CA PHE A 88 -7.97 -22.83 16.09
C PHE A 88 -8.36 -23.60 17.36
N ASN A 89 -9.14 -23.03 18.28
CA ASN A 89 -9.35 -23.62 19.60
C ASN A 89 -10.70 -24.32 19.80
N ASP A 90 -11.25 -25.04 18.81
CA ASP A 90 -12.31 -26.01 19.14
C ASP A 90 -12.46 -27.26 18.28
N LYS A 91 -11.68 -27.48 17.20
CA LYS A 91 -11.79 -28.75 16.43
C LYS A 91 -10.52 -29.43 15.92
N ASP A 92 -9.35 -28.78 15.90
CA ASP A 92 -8.21 -29.33 15.14
C ASP A 92 -7.02 -29.86 15.95
N GLN A 93 -7.10 -29.96 17.28
CA GLN A 93 -6.04 -30.61 18.08
C GLN A 93 -6.23 -32.12 18.30
N ASN A 94 -7.39 -32.69 17.95
CA ASN A 94 -7.63 -34.14 17.96
C ASN A 94 -7.88 -34.75 16.58
N GLY A 95 -7.96 -33.93 15.54
CA GLY A 95 -7.99 -34.38 14.16
C GLY A 95 -6.58 -34.62 13.63
N LYS A 96 -5.88 -35.65 14.13
CA LYS A 96 -4.91 -36.35 13.27
C LYS A 96 -5.72 -36.74 12.04
N PHE A 97 -5.57 -35.97 10.96
CA PHE A 97 -6.08 -36.34 9.66
C PHE A 97 -5.63 -37.77 9.43
N TYR A 98 -6.60 -38.66 9.37
CA TYR A 98 -6.48 -40.06 8.96
C TYR A 98 -5.82 -40.09 7.58
N ASN A 99 -4.50 -39.99 7.54
CA ASN A 99 -3.69 -40.03 6.33
C ASN A 99 -2.58 -41.09 6.42
N GLU A 100 -2.63 -41.95 7.43
CA GLU A 100 -1.73 -43.11 7.54
C GLU A 100 -2.34 -44.39 6.94
N ASN A 101 -3.65 -44.44 6.63
CA ASN A 101 -4.28 -45.61 6.00
C ASN A 101 -4.56 -45.49 4.49
N PHE A 102 -4.24 -44.34 3.86
CA PHE A 102 -4.22 -44.23 2.39
C PHE A 102 -2.81 -44.46 1.80
N SER A 103 -1.85 -44.79 2.66
CA SER A 103 -0.53 -45.26 2.26
C SER A 103 -0.57 -46.76 1.92
N LYS A 104 -0.55 -47.06 0.63
CA LYS A 104 0.04 -48.30 0.06
C LYS A 104 -0.40 -49.62 0.71
N ASN A 105 -1.69 -49.93 0.71
CA ASN A 105 -2.12 -51.32 0.91
C ASN A 105 -2.74 -51.87 -0.40
N ASN A 106 -1.88 -52.58 -1.14
CA ASN A 106 -2.17 -53.60 -2.15
C ASN A 106 -3.22 -53.28 -3.23
N ASN A 107 -3.04 -52.18 -3.99
CA ASN A 107 -3.76 -52.02 -5.25
C ASN A 107 -3.47 -53.18 -6.23
N SER A 108 -2.28 -53.79 -6.20
CA SER A 108 -1.96 -54.97 -7.02
C SER A 108 -2.84 -56.17 -6.72
N ASP A 109 -3.08 -56.45 -5.44
CA ASP A 109 -3.82 -57.65 -5.03
C ASP A 109 -5.31 -57.46 -5.33
N LYS A 110 -5.84 -56.25 -5.12
CA LYS A 110 -7.22 -55.92 -5.51
C LYS A 110 -7.45 -55.92 -7.03
N ILE A 111 -6.46 -55.53 -7.83
CA ILE A 111 -6.53 -55.67 -9.31
C ILE A 111 -6.66 -57.15 -9.67
N ASN A 112 -5.82 -58.00 -9.08
CA ASN A 112 -5.84 -59.44 -9.34
C ASN A 112 -7.17 -60.08 -8.90
N GLU A 113 -7.69 -59.71 -7.73
CA GLU A 113 -9.00 -60.15 -7.24
C GLU A 113 -10.14 -59.70 -8.16
N MET A 114 -10.09 -58.45 -8.65
CA MET A 114 -11.08 -57.94 -9.60
C MET A 114 -11.07 -58.73 -10.92
N ASP A 115 -9.88 -59.03 -11.46
CA ASP A 115 -9.74 -59.81 -12.69
C ASP A 115 -10.23 -61.25 -12.50
N GLN A 116 -10.01 -61.86 -11.33
CA GLN A 116 -10.57 -63.15 -10.98
C GLN A 116 -12.11 -63.11 -10.90
N LEU A 117 -12.67 -62.05 -10.30
CA LEU A 117 -14.11 -61.81 -10.24
C LEU A 117 -14.72 -61.70 -11.64
N LYS A 118 -14.14 -60.87 -12.52
CA LYS A 118 -14.58 -60.74 -13.92
C LYS A 118 -14.53 -62.07 -14.66
N LYS A 119 -13.44 -62.83 -14.52
CA LYS A 119 -13.32 -64.18 -15.10
C LYS A 119 -14.40 -65.12 -14.58
N SER A 120 -14.67 -65.12 -13.27
CA SER A 120 -15.71 -65.97 -12.68
C SER A 120 -17.10 -65.65 -13.23
N ILE A 121 -17.46 -64.37 -13.31
CA ILE A 121 -18.73 -63.91 -13.89
C ILE A 121 -18.84 -64.32 -15.37
N ASN A 122 -17.76 -64.18 -16.13
CA ASN A 122 -17.73 -64.57 -17.54
C ASN A 122 -17.96 -66.08 -17.74
N ILE A 123 -17.42 -66.94 -16.86
CA ILE A 123 -17.68 -68.38 -16.88
C ILE A 123 -19.18 -68.68 -16.71
N HIS A 124 -19.87 -67.96 -15.82
CA HIS A 124 -21.32 -68.11 -15.65
C HIS A 124 -22.09 -67.71 -16.92
N PHE A 125 -21.67 -66.64 -17.58
CA PHE A 125 -22.25 -66.22 -18.86
C PHE A 125 -22.00 -67.24 -19.99
N ASP A 126 -20.86 -67.95 -19.97
CA ASP A 126 -20.51 -68.97 -20.96
C ASP A 126 -21.25 -70.29 -20.79
N LYS A 127 -21.89 -70.55 -19.66
CA LYS A 127 -22.70 -71.78 -19.47
C LYS A 127 -23.88 -71.86 -20.46
N LYS A 128 -24.46 -70.72 -20.86
CA LYS A 128 -25.64 -70.63 -21.75
C LYS A 128 -25.56 -69.40 -22.68
N PRO A 129 -24.61 -69.34 -23.64
CA PRO A 129 -24.21 -68.11 -24.36
C PRO A 129 -25.27 -67.56 -25.34
N ASN A 130 -26.19 -68.40 -25.82
CA ASN A 130 -27.23 -68.00 -26.78
C ASN A 130 -28.61 -67.80 -26.13
N PHE A 131 -28.71 -67.94 -24.81
CA PHE A 131 -29.99 -68.04 -24.11
C PHE A 131 -30.91 -66.81 -24.28
N LEU A 132 -30.31 -65.62 -24.25
CA LEU A 132 -31.04 -64.35 -24.38
C LEU A 132 -31.39 -63.99 -25.84
N LEU A 133 -30.65 -64.51 -26.82
CA LEU A 133 -30.89 -64.27 -28.26
C LEU A 133 -32.16 -64.96 -28.76
N GLU A 134 -32.54 -66.07 -28.13
CA GLU A 134 -33.66 -66.91 -28.60
C GLU A 134 -35.01 -66.51 -28.00
N ASN A 135 -35.05 -65.80 -26.86
CA ASN A 135 -36.27 -65.68 -26.06
C ASN A 135 -36.63 -64.25 -25.57
N TYR A 136 -35.75 -63.25 -25.70
CA TYR A 136 -35.95 -61.93 -25.07
C TYR A 136 -35.43 -60.75 -25.91
N ASN A 137 -35.69 -59.53 -25.40
CA ASN A 137 -35.47 -58.23 -26.05
C ASN A 137 -34.10 -58.14 -26.79
N PRO A 138 -34.05 -57.83 -28.10
CA PRO A 138 -32.83 -57.88 -28.92
C PRO A 138 -31.68 -56.98 -28.43
N PHE A 139 -31.96 -56.03 -27.55
CA PHE A 139 -30.96 -55.11 -27.00
C PHE A 139 -30.14 -55.69 -25.84
N ILE A 140 -30.55 -56.80 -25.21
CA ILE A 140 -29.81 -57.44 -24.11
C ILE A 140 -29.18 -58.73 -24.63
N THR A 141 -27.91 -58.66 -25.01
CA THR A 141 -27.12 -59.83 -25.39
C THR A 141 -26.15 -60.20 -24.28
N ILE A 142 -25.81 -61.48 -24.14
CA ILE A 142 -24.76 -61.91 -23.20
C ILE A 142 -23.44 -61.19 -23.51
N SER A 143 -23.15 -60.93 -24.78
CA SER A 143 -22.02 -60.13 -25.24
C SER A 143 -22.04 -58.69 -24.68
N SER A 144 -23.20 -58.04 -24.65
CA SER A 144 -23.35 -56.69 -24.08
C SER A 144 -23.11 -56.68 -22.57
N LEU A 145 -23.61 -57.69 -21.84
CA LEU A 145 -23.38 -57.83 -20.40
C LEU A 145 -21.91 -58.07 -20.07
N LYS A 146 -21.25 -58.96 -20.83
CA LYS A 146 -19.80 -59.20 -20.73
C LYS A 146 -19.00 -57.92 -20.93
N ASN A 147 -19.30 -57.16 -21.97
CA ASN A 147 -18.60 -55.91 -22.25
C ASN A 147 -18.81 -54.86 -21.14
N SER A 148 -20.03 -54.75 -20.58
CA SER A 148 -20.29 -53.88 -19.44
C SER A 148 -19.52 -54.31 -18.19
N VAL A 149 -19.42 -55.61 -17.90
CA VAL A 149 -18.64 -56.16 -16.78
C VAL A 149 -17.14 -55.92 -16.97
N GLU A 150 -16.62 -56.05 -18.20
CA GLU A 150 -15.21 -55.80 -18.51
C GLU A 150 -14.81 -54.34 -18.32
N LYS A 151 -15.71 -53.40 -18.63
CA LYS A 151 -15.50 -51.95 -18.48
C LYS A 151 -15.45 -51.47 -17.02
N LEU A 152 -15.91 -52.27 -16.07
CA LEU A 152 -15.89 -51.90 -14.65
C LEU A 152 -14.44 -51.80 -14.14
N THR A 153 -14.15 -50.77 -13.35
CA THR A 153 -12.85 -50.51 -12.76
C THR A 153 -12.82 -50.94 -11.29
N LEU A 154 -11.68 -50.72 -10.64
CA LEU A 154 -11.45 -51.12 -9.25
C LEU A 154 -12.39 -50.43 -8.26
N ASN A 155 -12.92 -49.25 -8.63
CA ASN A 155 -13.89 -48.50 -7.84
C ASN A 155 -15.28 -49.18 -7.84
N GLU A 156 -15.54 -50.08 -8.79
CA GLU A 156 -16.79 -50.83 -8.93
C GLU A 156 -16.72 -52.27 -8.41
N PHE A 157 -15.74 -52.59 -7.57
CA PHE A 157 -15.54 -53.95 -7.04
C PHE A 157 -16.79 -54.56 -6.39
N TYR A 158 -17.51 -53.79 -5.57
CA TYR A 158 -18.75 -54.25 -4.93
C TYR A 158 -19.90 -54.53 -5.92
N LEU A 159 -19.89 -53.85 -7.08
CA LEU A 159 -20.85 -54.12 -8.15
C LEU A 159 -20.58 -55.49 -8.77
N LEU A 160 -19.30 -55.82 -8.99
CA LEU A 160 -18.86 -57.13 -9.46
C LEU A 160 -19.21 -58.24 -8.46
N GLU A 161 -18.96 -58.04 -7.17
CA GLU A 161 -19.35 -59.01 -6.13
C GLU A 161 -20.86 -59.25 -6.11
N THR A 162 -21.66 -58.18 -6.25
CA THR A 162 -23.13 -58.29 -6.28
C THR A 162 -23.59 -59.10 -7.48
N ILE A 163 -23.05 -58.82 -8.68
CA ILE A 163 -23.35 -59.58 -9.90
C ILE A 163 -22.97 -61.04 -9.74
N LYS A 164 -21.77 -61.31 -9.20
CA LYS A 164 -21.31 -62.69 -8.95
C LYS A 164 -22.24 -63.42 -8.00
N LYS A 165 -22.61 -62.81 -6.87
CA LYS A 165 -23.51 -63.41 -5.89
C LYS A 165 -24.89 -63.74 -6.49
N THR A 166 -25.41 -62.87 -7.35
CA THR A 166 -26.66 -63.12 -8.09
C THR A 166 -26.55 -64.31 -9.04
N LEU A 167 -25.37 -64.54 -9.64
CA LEU A 167 -25.11 -65.67 -10.55
C LEU A 167 -24.76 -66.98 -9.81
N ASP A 168 -24.08 -66.91 -8.68
CA ASP A 168 -23.73 -68.06 -7.84
C ASP A 168 -25.00 -68.70 -7.22
N GLY A 169 -26.06 -67.91 -7.00
CA GLY A 169 -27.35 -68.39 -6.50
C GLY A 169 -28.21 -69.13 -7.52
N VAL A 170 -27.77 -69.24 -8.78
CA VAL A 170 -28.51 -69.88 -9.88
C VAL A 170 -28.07 -71.34 -10.05
N ASP A 171 -29.00 -72.27 -9.88
CA ASP A 171 -28.80 -73.67 -10.27
C ASP A 171 -29.11 -73.87 -11.76
N TYR A 172 -28.07 -73.90 -12.59
CA TYR A 172 -28.18 -73.95 -14.05
C TYR A 172 -28.78 -75.24 -14.60
N ASP A 173 -28.80 -76.31 -13.81
CA ASP A 173 -29.31 -77.63 -14.23
C ASP A 173 -30.82 -77.75 -14.00
N LEU A 174 -31.36 -77.02 -13.01
CA LEU A 174 -32.76 -77.08 -12.60
C LEU A 174 -33.57 -75.82 -12.95
N ILE A 175 -32.92 -74.71 -13.30
CA ILE A 175 -33.60 -73.43 -13.52
C ILE A 175 -34.44 -73.43 -14.81
N THR A 176 -35.65 -72.86 -14.72
CA THR A 176 -36.47 -72.65 -15.92
C THR A 176 -35.86 -71.55 -16.79
N LYS A 177 -36.16 -71.59 -18.11
CA LYS A 177 -35.72 -70.54 -19.03
C LYS A 177 -36.16 -69.15 -18.53
N ASN A 178 -37.41 -69.00 -18.09
CA ASN A 178 -37.93 -67.70 -17.65
C ASN A 178 -37.19 -67.16 -16.41
N ASP A 179 -36.84 -68.03 -15.46
CA ASP A 179 -36.14 -67.62 -14.25
C ASP A 179 -34.69 -67.18 -14.54
N LEU A 180 -33.99 -67.88 -15.45
CA LEU A 180 -32.65 -67.49 -15.88
C LEU A 180 -32.66 -66.14 -16.62
N ALA A 181 -33.69 -65.89 -17.43
CA ALA A 181 -33.87 -64.61 -18.09
C ALA A 181 -34.10 -63.47 -17.09
N HIS A 182 -34.87 -63.72 -16.03
CA HIS A 182 -35.11 -62.75 -14.96
C HIS A 182 -33.79 -62.30 -14.32
N HIS A 183 -32.90 -63.23 -13.98
CA HIS A 183 -31.59 -62.91 -13.39
C HIS A 183 -30.72 -62.05 -14.32
N TYR A 184 -30.67 -62.38 -15.61
CA TYR A 184 -29.91 -61.56 -16.56
C TYR A 184 -30.51 -60.17 -16.79
N ILE A 185 -31.83 -60.05 -16.79
CA ILE A 185 -32.52 -58.76 -16.88
C ILE A 185 -32.25 -57.92 -15.63
N GLU A 186 -32.21 -58.51 -14.44
CA GLU A 186 -31.84 -57.82 -13.19
C GLU A 186 -30.40 -57.31 -13.22
N ILE A 187 -29.45 -58.14 -13.66
CA ILE A 187 -28.05 -57.73 -13.83
C ILE A 187 -27.93 -56.57 -14.83
N SER A 188 -28.65 -56.65 -15.96
CA SER A 188 -28.69 -55.57 -16.95
C SER A 188 -29.23 -54.29 -16.35
N LYS A 189 -30.37 -54.33 -15.64
CA LYS A 189 -30.95 -53.15 -14.98
C LYS A 189 -29.99 -52.53 -13.96
N LEU A 190 -29.30 -53.37 -13.18
CA LEU A 190 -28.33 -52.92 -12.19
C LEU A 190 -27.14 -52.20 -12.86
N LEU A 191 -26.61 -52.75 -13.95
CA LEU A 191 -25.53 -52.11 -14.73
C LEU A 191 -25.98 -50.79 -15.35
N THR A 192 -27.16 -50.74 -15.97
CA THR A 192 -27.70 -49.51 -16.58
C THR A 192 -27.97 -48.42 -15.54
N ASN A 193 -28.51 -48.80 -14.37
CA ASN A 193 -28.71 -47.86 -13.26
C ASN A 193 -27.38 -47.31 -12.76
N TYR A 194 -26.36 -48.16 -12.63
CA TYR A 194 -25.03 -47.72 -12.24
C TYR A 194 -24.43 -46.73 -13.25
N GLU A 195 -24.47 -47.05 -14.55
CA GLU A 195 -24.00 -46.14 -15.61
C GLU A 195 -24.73 -44.80 -15.57
N SER A 196 -26.05 -44.80 -15.42
CA SER A 196 -26.83 -43.58 -15.30
C SER A 196 -26.44 -42.73 -14.08
N ILE A 197 -26.25 -43.36 -12.92
CA ILE A 197 -25.81 -42.67 -11.69
C ILE A 197 -24.40 -42.11 -11.88
N ARG A 198 -23.47 -42.91 -12.44
CA ARG A 198 -22.10 -42.50 -12.70
C ARG A 198 -22.05 -41.30 -13.63
N ASP A 199 -22.79 -41.32 -14.73
CA ASP A 199 -22.79 -40.25 -15.72
C ASP A 199 -23.48 -38.98 -15.17
N ASN A 200 -24.50 -39.13 -14.33
CA ASN A 200 -25.12 -38.01 -13.62
C ASN A 200 -24.18 -37.41 -12.59
N TYR A 201 -23.46 -38.25 -11.84
CA TYR A 201 -22.47 -37.82 -10.87
C TYR A 201 -21.29 -37.13 -11.56
N GLU A 202 -20.75 -37.70 -12.64
CA GLU A 202 -19.64 -37.11 -13.40
C GLU A 202 -20.03 -35.75 -13.96
N ARG A 203 -21.20 -35.64 -14.61
CA ARG A 203 -21.67 -34.36 -15.14
C ARG A 203 -21.94 -33.34 -14.03
N GLY A 204 -22.68 -33.72 -13.00
CA GLY A 204 -23.05 -32.84 -11.90
C GLY A 204 -21.83 -32.36 -11.10
N MET A 205 -20.94 -33.28 -10.72
CA MET A 205 -19.75 -32.95 -9.94
C MET A 205 -18.73 -32.18 -10.77
N LYS A 206 -18.49 -32.55 -12.03
CA LYS A 206 -17.55 -31.82 -12.89
C LYS A 206 -17.99 -30.38 -13.10
N GLN A 207 -19.28 -30.14 -13.29
CA GLN A 207 -19.82 -28.80 -13.40
C GLN A 207 -19.71 -28.04 -12.07
N PHE A 208 -20.10 -28.66 -10.96
CA PHE A 208 -19.97 -28.07 -9.62
C PHE A 208 -18.52 -27.67 -9.30
N TYR A 209 -17.54 -28.56 -9.53
CA TYR A 209 -16.13 -28.26 -9.31
C TYR A 209 -15.61 -27.19 -10.27
N SER A 210 -16.06 -27.17 -11.52
CA SER A 210 -15.70 -26.12 -12.49
C SER A 210 -16.19 -24.75 -12.03
N ASP A 211 -17.45 -24.66 -11.58
CA ASP A 211 -18.06 -23.43 -11.10
C ASP A 211 -17.39 -22.94 -9.81
N ILE A 212 -17.15 -23.84 -8.85
CA ILE A 212 -16.41 -23.51 -7.62
C ILE A 212 -14.99 -23.06 -7.93
N ASN A 213 -14.27 -23.74 -8.83
CA ASN A 213 -12.92 -23.32 -9.21
C ASN A 213 -12.93 -21.94 -9.86
N LYS A 214 -13.94 -21.64 -10.68
CA LYS A 214 -14.08 -20.33 -11.30
C LYS A 214 -14.32 -19.24 -10.25
N GLU A 215 -15.23 -19.46 -9.31
CA GLU A 215 -15.51 -18.53 -8.21
C GLU A 215 -14.31 -18.37 -7.26
N MET A 216 -13.66 -19.46 -6.88
CA MET A 216 -12.47 -19.44 -6.05
C MET A 216 -11.34 -18.66 -6.72
N ASN A 217 -11.13 -18.85 -8.02
CA ASN A 217 -10.12 -18.09 -8.77
C ASN A 217 -10.44 -16.60 -8.86
N THR A 218 -11.72 -16.21 -8.96
CA THR A 218 -12.09 -14.78 -8.96
C THR A 218 -11.90 -14.16 -7.58
N GLU A 219 -12.25 -14.86 -6.50
CA GLU A 219 -12.01 -14.40 -5.13
C GLU A 219 -10.52 -14.29 -4.79
N ILE A 220 -9.69 -15.27 -5.21
CA ILE A 220 -8.23 -15.20 -5.06
C ILE A 220 -7.68 -13.95 -5.79
N LYS A 221 -8.18 -13.63 -6.99
CA LYS A 221 -7.79 -12.41 -7.71
C LYS A 221 -8.18 -11.14 -6.96
N LYS A 222 -9.40 -11.06 -6.42
CA LYS A 222 -9.85 -9.92 -5.59
C LYS A 222 -9.00 -9.76 -4.33
N PHE A 223 -8.69 -10.87 -3.66
CA PHE A 223 -7.85 -10.87 -2.46
C PHE A 223 -6.42 -10.38 -2.75
N ARG A 224 -5.82 -10.81 -3.86
CA ARG A 224 -4.50 -10.31 -4.32
C ARG A 224 -4.54 -8.80 -4.55
N ARG A 225 -5.58 -8.28 -5.21
CA ARG A 225 -5.77 -6.83 -5.43
C ARG A 225 -5.82 -6.07 -4.11
N LEU A 226 -6.63 -6.54 -3.17
CA LEU A 226 -6.79 -5.91 -1.85
C LEU A 226 -5.46 -5.89 -1.08
N ASN A 227 -4.70 -6.98 -1.13
CA ASN A 227 -3.40 -7.08 -0.46
C ASN A 227 -2.39 -6.08 -1.03
N GLU A 228 -2.34 -5.90 -2.36
CA GLU A 228 -1.45 -4.92 -2.99
C GLU A 228 -1.85 -3.47 -2.65
N VAL A 229 -3.15 -3.15 -2.66
CA VAL A 229 -3.64 -1.85 -2.18
C VAL A 229 -3.23 -1.59 -0.74
N LEU A 230 -3.37 -2.60 0.14
CA LEU A 230 -3.03 -2.47 1.55
C LEU A 230 -1.53 -2.30 1.79
N LYS A 231 -0.67 -2.99 1.03
CA LYS A 231 0.79 -2.80 1.07
C LYS A 231 1.17 -1.38 0.63
N ASN A 232 0.61 -0.91 -0.49
CA ASN A 232 0.91 0.43 -1.00
C ASN A 232 0.34 1.54 -0.11
N SER A 233 -0.81 1.32 0.53
CA SER A 233 -1.39 2.27 1.49
C SER A 233 -0.46 2.58 2.65
N LYS A 234 0.29 1.58 3.16
CA LYS A 234 1.30 1.82 4.20
C LYS A 234 2.40 2.77 3.73
N THR A 235 2.87 2.61 2.49
CA THR A 235 3.88 3.48 1.89
C THR A 235 3.30 4.88 1.63
N SER A 236 2.08 4.97 1.09
CA SER A 236 1.36 6.23 0.88
C SER A 236 1.21 7.04 2.17
N HIS A 237 0.93 6.37 3.30
CA HIS A 237 0.85 7.04 4.61
C HIS A 237 2.18 7.70 5.03
N VAL A 238 3.33 7.15 4.63
CA VAL A 238 4.64 7.79 4.89
C VAL A 238 4.75 9.10 4.13
N TYR A 239 4.36 9.14 2.86
CA TYR A 239 4.36 10.36 2.06
C TYR A 239 3.30 11.37 2.52
N LEU A 240 2.14 10.91 2.99
CA LEU A 240 1.13 11.78 3.63
C LEU A 240 1.70 12.46 4.89
N GLN A 241 2.47 11.73 5.69
CA GLN A 241 3.13 12.31 6.86
C GLN A 241 4.19 13.34 6.46
N ALA A 242 4.98 13.06 5.41
CA ALA A 242 5.96 14.00 4.88
C ALA A 242 5.29 15.27 4.29
N GLU A 243 4.23 15.11 3.51
CA GLU A 243 3.41 16.20 2.96
C GLU A 243 2.92 17.12 4.08
N ARG A 244 2.37 16.57 5.17
CA ARG A 244 1.94 17.34 6.34
C ARG A 244 3.09 18.09 6.99
N GLN A 245 4.26 17.46 7.14
CA GLN A 245 5.43 18.11 7.73
C GLN A 245 5.93 19.29 6.88
N TYR A 246 6.03 19.11 5.56
CA TYR A 246 6.46 20.16 4.65
C TYR A 246 5.42 21.29 4.53
N SER A 247 4.13 20.94 4.52
CA SER A 247 3.03 21.91 4.58
C SER A 247 3.11 22.78 5.84
N MET A 248 3.35 22.16 7.01
CA MET A 248 3.52 22.90 8.26
C MET A 248 4.75 23.83 8.21
N ALA A 249 5.88 23.34 7.70
CA ALA A 249 7.08 24.16 7.54
C ALA A 249 6.82 25.35 6.61
N PHE A 250 6.15 25.13 5.47
CA PHE A 250 5.73 26.20 4.56
C PHE A 250 4.93 27.29 5.29
N TYR A 251 3.87 26.92 6.02
CA TYR A 251 3.06 27.90 6.75
C TYR A 251 3.85 28.66 7.82
N ILE A 252 4.80 28.01 8.50
CA ILE A 252 5.68 28.67 9.47
C ILE A 252 6.55 29.72 8.78
N TYR A 253 7.25 29.36 7.70
CA TYR A 253 8.13 30.30 7.00
C TYR A 253 7.37 31.42 6.31
N SER A 254 6.21 31.14 5.72
CA SER A 254 5.31 32.17 5.17
C SER A 254 4.80 33.11 6.26
N GLY A 255 4.39 32.57 7.42
CA GLY A 255 3.96 33.36 8.57
C GLY A 255 5.06 34.26 9.10
N LEU A 256 6.28 33.73 9.27
CA LEU A 256 7.45 34.52 9.67
C LEU A 256 7.76 35.63 8.66
N GLY A 257 7.63 35.36 7.36
CA GLY A 257 7.77 36.36 6.31
C GLY A 257 6.79 37.53 6.48
N ILE A 258 5.51 37.24 6.69
CA ILE A 258 4.46 38.26 6.90
C ILE A 258 4.71 39.05 8.20
N ILE A 259 5.06 38.36 9.29
CA ILE A 259 5.41 39.01 10.57
C ILE A 259 6.62 39.94 10.39
N THR A 260 7.60 39.53 9.60
CA THR A 260 8.78 40.36 9.30
C THR A 260 8.39 41.61 8.53
N ILE A 261 7.52 41.51 7.52
CA ILE A 261 6.98 42.68 6.78
C ILE A 261 6.24 43.64 7.72
N ALA A 262 5.37 43.12 8.58
CA ALA A 262 4.67 43.93 9.58
C ALA A 262 5.64 44.60 10.57
N GLY A 263 6.68 43.87 10.99
CA GLY A 263 7.75 44.36 11.84
C GLY A 263 8.54 45.50 11.19
N ILE A 264 8.84 45.40 9.90
CA ILE A 264 9.51 46.47 9.13
C ILE A 264 8.66 47.73 9.07
N MET A 265 7.36 47.59 8.82
CA MET A 265 6.45 48.74 8.82
C MET A 265 6.43 49.44 10.19
N LYS A 266 6.33 48.66 11.28
CA LYS A 266 6.36 49.19 12.64
C LYS A 266 7.71 49.82 12.99
N PHE A 267 8.81 49.18 12.60
CA PHE A 267 10.16 49.69 12.82
C PHE A 267 10.41 50.98 12.05
N SER A 268 9.91 51.09 10.81
CA SER A 268 9.99 52.30 10.01
C SER A 268 9.24 53.48 10.66
N LEU A 269 8.03 53.23 11.18
CA LEU A 269 7.28 54.24 11.94
C LEU A 269 8.01 54.64 13.23
N PHE A 270 8.54 53.67 13.96
CA PHE A 270 9.31 53.91 15.19
C PHE A 270 10.56 54.77 14.95
N ILE A 271 11.32 54.51 13.89
CA ILE A 271 12.48 55.34 13.52
C ILE A 271 12.06 56.79 13.22
N ILE A 272 10.91 56.99 12.59
CA ILE A 272 10.39 58.34 12.28
C ILE A 272 10.01 59.08 13.56
N GLU A 273 9.28 58.43 14.47
CA GLU A 273 8.87 59.00 15.76
C GLU A 273 10.09 59.37 16.62
N GLN A 274 11.10 58.51 16.65
CA GLN A 274 12.31 58.71 17.46
C GLN A 274 13.34 59.66 16.81
N LYS A 275 13.08 60.22 15.63
CA LYS A 275 14.02 61.09 14.92
C LYS A 275 14.44 62.31 15.77
N SER A 276 13.49 62.95 16.44
CA SER A 276 13.79 64.13 17.29
C SER A 276 14.70 63.74 18.46
N TYR A 277 14.38 62.64 19.13
CA TYR A 277 15.14 62.11 20.26
C TYR A 277 16.56 61.69 19.87
N LEU A 278 16.71 61.02 18.72
CA LEU A 278 18.02 60.60 18.19
C LEU A 278 18.90 61.81 17.84
N LYS A 279 18.32 62.89 17.32
CA LYS A 279 19.05 64.11 17.00
C LYS A 279 19.49 64.89 18.24
N THR A 280 18.66 64.94 19.29
CA THR A 280 18.96 65.72 20.51
C THR A 280 19.91 65.00 21.45
N ASN A 281 19.77 63.68 21.63
CA ASN A 281 20.52 62.95 22.66
C ASN A 281 21.81 62.31 22.14
N TYR A 282 21.87 61.97 20.85
CA TYR A 282 23.02 61.28 20.26
C TYR A 282 23.80 62.13 19.25
N SER A 283 23.40 63.38 19.04
CA SER A 283 24.02 64.31 18.07
C SER A 283 24.20 63.70 16.68
N ILE A 284 23.31 62.76 16.30
CA ILE A 284 23.37 62.05 15.02
C ILE A 284 23.08 63.06 13.91
N ASP A 285 24.02 63.20 12.99
CA ASP A 285 23.85 64.06 11.82
C ASP A 285 22.83 63.45 10.85
N ASN A 286 22.24 64.28 10.00
CA ASN A 286 21.21 63.86 9.06
C ASN A 286 21.72 62.75 8.12
N TYR A 287 23.02 62.76 7.79
CA TYR A 287 23.67 61.72 6.99
C TYR A 287 23.65 60.35 7.69
N ASP A 288 24.07 60.29 8.95
CA ASP A 288 24.14 59.05 9.74
C ASP A 288 22.75 58.43 9.95
N TYR A 289 21.73 59.27 10.15
CA TYR A 289 20.33 58.82 10.24
C TYR A 289 19.88 58.13 8.94
N TRP A 290 20.19 58.70 7.78
CA TRP A 290 19.86 58.08 6.48
C TRP A 290 20.66 56.80 6.25
N ALA A 291 21.94 56.75 6.63
CA ALA A 291 22.76 55.55 6.53
C ALA A 291 22.20 54.39 7.38
N LEU A 292 21.77 54.66 8.62
CA LEU A 292 21.16 53.66 9.51
C LEU A 292 19.84 53.13 8.94
N LYS A 293 19.02 54.01 8.35
CA LYS A 293 17.76 53.62 7.71
C LYS A 293 17.99 52.73 6.49
N ILE A 294 18.94 53.11 5.62
CA ILE A 294 19.26 52.35 4.40
C ILE A 294 19.84 50.98 4.74
N THR A 295 20.80 50.90 5.66
CA THR A 295 21.41 49.63 6.09
C THR A 295 20.38 48.70 6.73
N SER A 296 19.49 49.23 7.56
CA SER A 296 18.39 48.45 8.14
C SER A 296 17.45 47.89 7.08
N ILE A 297 17.08 48.69 6.06
CA ILE A 297 16.27 48.23 4.93
C ILE A 297 16.95 47.05 4.21
N PHE A 298 18.26 47.10 3.97
CA PHE A 298 18.99 46.01 3.33
C PHE A 298 18.94 44.71 4.14
N ILE A 299 19.13 44.78 5.47
CA ILE A 299 19.03 43.62 6.36
C ILE A 299 17.64 42.98 6.26
N PHE A 300 16.60 43.82 6.29
CA PHE A 300 15.22 43.37 6.21
C PHE A 300 14.86 42.76 4.85
N ILE A 301 15.31 43.35 3.74
CA ILE A 301 15.14 42.78 2.40
C ILE A 301 15.80 41.39 2.34
N THR A 302 16.99 41.25 2.90
CA THR A 302 17.73 39.99 2.92
C THR A 302 16.97 38.92 3.72
N LEU A 303 16.42 39.30 4.87
CA LEU A 303 15.64 38.42 5.73
C LEU A 303 14.31 37.98 5.09
N ILE A 304 13.57 38.90 4.47
CA ILE A 304 12.35 38.59 3.72
C ILE A 304 12.68 37.63 2.56
N THR A 305 13.74 37.94 1.81
CA THR A 305 14.17 37.11 0.66
C THR A 305 14.50 35.70 1.12
N PHE A 306 15.17 35.55 2.27
CA PHE A 306 15.47 34.26 2.87
C PHE A 306 14.19 33.48 3.22
N PHE A 307 13.23 34.10 3.92
CA PHE A 307 11.97 33.43 4.28
C PHE A 307 11.13 33.04 3.07
N ILE A 308 11.07 33.89 2.04
CA ILE A 308 10.37 33.58 0.79
C ILE A 308 11.03 32.38 0.10
N LYS A 309 12.36 32.37 -0.04
CA LYS A 309 13.09 31.24 -0.62
C LYS A 309 12.83 29.94 0.14
N GLN A 310 12.84 30.01 1.48
CA GLN A 310 12.60 28.83 2.31
C GLN A 310 11.14 28.34 2.20
N ALA A 311 10.17 29.24 2.14
CA ALA A 311 8.77 28.88 1.93
C ALA A 311 8.59 28.18 0.58
N VAL A 312 9.10 28.76 -0.51
CA VAL A 312 9.04 28.15 -1.86
C VAL A 312 9.69 26.77 -1.88
N HIS A 313 10.84 26.60 -1.20
CA HIS A 313 11.50 25.30 -1.09
C HIS A 313 10.61 24.23 -0.44
N TYR A 314 9.98 24.57 0.70
CA TYR A 314 9.08 23.63 1.38
C TYR A 314 7.78 23.38 0.62
N GLN A 315 7.27 24.38 -0.12
CA GLN A 315 6.14 24.20 -1.03
C GLN A 315 6.48 23.16 -2.11
N LYS A 316 7.64 23.28 -2.77
CA LYS A 316 8.09 22.31 -3.78
C LYS A 316 8.22 20.89 -3.20
N LYS A 317 8.78 20.76 -1.99
CA LYS A 317 8.88 19.46 -1.30
C LYS A 317 7.51 18.87 -0.93
N LYS A 318 6.55 19.71 -0.53
CA LYS A 318 5.16 19.31 -0.30
C LYS A 318 4.55 18.78 -1.60
N ASP A 319 4.61 19.55 -2.67
CA ASP A 319 4.01 19.19 -3.96
C ASP A 319 4.62 17.90 -4.52
N GLN A 320 5.92 17.69 -4.36
CA GLN A 320 6.58 16.44 -4.72
C GLN A 320 6.05 15.26 -3.90
N ALA A 321 5.95 15.41 -2.57
CA ALA A 321 5.44 14.36 -1.69
C ALA A 321 3.97 14.01 -2.01
N GLU A 322 3.14 15.01 -2.30
CA GLU A 322 1.74 14.84 -2.71
C GLU A 322 1.64 14.08 -4.04
N ARG A 323 2.41 14.47 -5.06
CA ARG A 323 2.46 13.76 -6.34
C ARG A 323 2.87 12.30 -6.16
N THR A 324 3.94 12.05 -5.43
CA THR A 324 4.40 10.68 -5.15
C THR A 324 3.35 9.87 -4.39
N ARG A 325 2.65 10.48 -3.43
CA ARG A 325 1.55 9.83 -2.70
C ARG A 325 0.44 9.39 -3.65
N LEU A 326 -0.02 10.29 -4.51
CA LEU A 326 -1.07 10.01 -5.50
C LEU A 326 -0.64 8.94 -6.51
N GLU A 327 0.61 8.99 -6.98
CA GLU A 327 1.17 7.96 -7.88
C GLU A 327 1.18 6.58 -7.20
N LEU A 328 1.59 6.49 -5.93
CA LEU A 328 1.60 5.23 -5.17
C LEU A 328 0.20 4.69 -4.85
N ASP A 329 -0.76 5.57 -4.59
CA ASP A 329 -2.17 5.22 -4.38
C ASP A 329 -2.82 4.68 -5.67
N ALA A 330 -2.45 5.25 -6.82
CA ALA A 330 -2.95 4.83 -8.12
C ALA A 330 -2.25 3.57 -8.66
N LEU A 331 -1.00 3.31 -8.27
CA LEU A 331 -0.16 2.23 -8.79
C LEU A 331 -0.83 0.83 -8.79
N PRO A 332 -1.49 0.35 -7.71
CA PRO A 332 -2.14 -0.96 -7.70
C PRO A 332 -3.21 -1.11 -8.78
N THR A 333 -3.89 -0.02 -9.12
CA THR A 333 -4.94 -0.03 -10.15
C THR A 333 -4.32 -0.15 -11.54
N TYR A 334 -3.19 0.52 -11.78
CA TYR A 334 -2.50 0.46 -13.07
C TYR A 334 -1.82 -0.87 -13.34
N ILE A 335 -1.22 -1.50 -12.33
CA ILE A 335 -0.44 -2.73 -12.52
C ILE A 335 -1.28 -4.02 -12.43
N PHE A 336 -2.59 -3.92 -12.18
CA PHE A 336 -3.43 -5.07 -11.87
C PHE A 336 -3.60 -6.05 -13.04
N ASP A 337 -3.70 -5.52 -14.26
CA ASP A 337 -3.95 -6.34 -15.46
C ASP A 337 -2.66 -6.89 -16.10
N PHE A 338 -1.50 -6.59 -15.53
CA PHE A 338 -0.19 -7.03 -16.03
C PHE A 338 0.18 -8.42 -15.50
N GLU A 339 1.02 -9.13 -16.24
CA GLU A 339 1.62 -10.38 -15.77
C GLU A 339 2.60 -10.14 -14.61
N ASP A 340 2.77 -11.12 -13.73
CA ASP A 340 3.64 -11.00 -12.55
C ASP A 340 5.10 -10.62 -12.90
N ALA A 341 5.58 -11.02 -14.08
CA ALA A 341 6.90 -10.67 -14.60
C ALA A 341 7.01 -9.16 -14.92
N ASP A 342 5.99 -8.61 -15.57
CA ASP A 342 5.91 -7.19 -15.93
C ASP A 342 5.67 -6.31 -14.71
N ILE A 343 4.89 -6.77 -13.74
CA ILE A 343 4.73 -6.09 -12.46
C ILE A 343 6.08 -5.93 -11.76
N LYS A 344 6.93 -6.95 -11.81
CA LYS A 344 8.27 -6.92 -11.21
C LYS A 344 9.22 -5.98 -11.96
N SER A 345 9.14 -5.92 -13.29
CA SER A 345 9.96 -4.99 -14.09
C SER A 345 9.54 -3.54 -13.84
N ILE A 346 8.23 -3.24 -13.83
CA ILE A 346 7.68 -1.92 -13.50
C ILE A 346 8.12 -1.50 -12.11
N ARG A 347 8.02 -2.38 -11.10
CA ARG A 347 8.51 -2.05 -9.75
C ARG A 347 10.00 -1.75 -9.73
N LYS A 348 10.81 -2.50 -10.48
CA LYS A 348 12.26 -2.28 -10.58
C LYS A 348 12.59 -0.91 -11.18
N GLU A 349 11.85 -0.47 -12.18
CA GLU A 349 11.98 0.85 -12.80
C GLU A 349 11.51 1.99 -11.89
N LEU A 350 10.46 1.74 -11.09
CA LEU A 350 9.91 2.73 -10.16
C LEU A 350 10.76 2.93 -8.90
N ILE A 351 11.57 1.94 -8.50
CA ILE A 351 12.46 2.05 -7.34
C ILE A 351 13.37 3.28 -7.41
N PRO A 352 14.17 3.51 -8.47
CA PRO A 352 15.01 4.70 -8.55
C PRO A 352 14.20 6.00 -8.64
N LYS A 353 12.95 5.98 -9.14
CA LYS A 353 12.08 7.17 -9.18
C LYS A 353 11.63 7.59 -7.77
N TYR A 354 11.35 6.64 -6.90
CA TYR A 354 10.78 6.91 -5.56
C TYR A 354 11.79 6.83 -4.41
N PHE A 355 12.87 6.08 -4.58
CA PHE A 355 13.88 5.83 -3.55
C PHE A 355 15.26 6.29 -4.03
N GLY A 356 15.87 7.19 -3.28
CA GLY A 356 17.27 7.58 -3.47
C GLY A 356 17.54 8.64 -4.54
N ASN A 357 16.53 9.16 -5.25
CA ASN A 357 16.73 10.28 -6.16
C ASN A 357 16.63 11.62 -5.40
N ASN A 358 17.78 12.23 -5.16
CA ASN A 358 17.88 13.60 -4.64
C ASN A 358 17.49 14.56 -5.78
N ASN A 359 16.20 14.86 -5.91
CA ASN A 359 15.67 15.87 -6.84
C ASN A 359 16.18 17.31 -6.58
N ASP A 360 17.15 17.52 -5.69
CA ASP A 360 17.75 18.84 -5.44
C ASP A 360 18.37 19.46 -6.71
N ASN A 361 18.75 18.65 -7.72
CA ASN A 361 19.31 19.14 -8.98
C ASN A 361 18.28 19.60 -10.03
N SER A 362 17.03 19.09 -10.03
CA SER A 362 16.05 19.48 -11.05
C SER A 362 15.52 20.89 -10.81
N THR A 363 15.28 21.25 -9.54
CA THR A 363 14.86 22.60 -9.16
C THR A 363 15.94 23.67 -9.32
N LEU A 364 17.22 23.31 -9.12
CA LEU A 364 18.35 24.20 -9.36
C LEU A 364 18.57 24.44 -10.86
N ASN A 365 18.37 23.42 -11.69
CA ASN A 365 18.45 23.52 -13.15
C ASN A 365 17.25 24.27 -13.76
N GLU A 366 16.03 24.09 -13.25
CA GLU A 366 14.86 24.89 -13.68
C GLU A 366 15.02 26.37 -13.31
N ILE A 367 15.51 26.68 -12.10
CA ILE A 367 15.79 28.07 -11.70
C ILE A 367 16.95 28.64 -12.52
N GLY A 368 17.99 27.84 -12.80
CA GLY A 368 19.09 28.21 -13.69
C GLY A 368 18.61 28.51 -15.12
N ASN A 369 17.65 27.74 -15.63
CA ASN A 369 17.03 27.96 -16.94
C ASN A 369 16.17 29.24 -16.97
N ILE A 370 15.35 29.48 -15.94
CA ILE A 370 14.53 30.70 -15.86
C ILE A 370 15.42 31.95 -15.73
N VAL A 371 16.50 31.88 -14.94
CA VAL A 371 17.46 32.99 -14.77
C VAL A 371 18.24 33.23 -16.07
N THR A 372 18.69 32.19 -16.76
CA THR A 372 19.37 32.34 -18.06
C THR A 372 18.43 32.86 -19.14
N GLU A 373 17.17 32.44 -19.14
CA GLU A 373 16.13 32.93 -20.05
C GLU A 373 15.83 34.41 -19.80
N GLN A 374 15.71 34.84 -18.54
CA GLN A 374 15.55 36.26 -18.16
C GLN A 374 16.79 37.12 -18.48
N LEU A 375 18.00 36.59 -18.27
CA LEU A 375 19.24 37.29 -18.66
C LEU A 375 19.33 37.44 -20.18
N LYS A 376 18.88 36.43 -20.93
CA LYS A 376 18.82 36.48 -22.39
C LYS A 376 17.78 37.50 -22.87
N THR A 377 16.57 37.51 -22.30
CA THR A 377 15.56 38.52 -22.65
C THR A 377 16.04 39.93 -22.29
N SER A 378 16.70 40.09 -21.13
CA SER A 378 17.25 41.39 -20.72
C SER A 378 18.40 41.85 -21.63
N SER A 379 19.24 40.92 -22.10
CA SER A 379 20.32 41.19 -23.06
C SER A 379 19.77 41.56 -24.44
N ASP A 380 18.74 40.86 -24.91
CA ASP A 380 18.10 41.15 -26.20
C ASP A 380 17.35 42.48 -26.18
N VAL A 381 16.70 42.83 -25.06
CA VAL A 381 16.09 44.15 -24.83
C VAL A 381 17.16 45.25 -24.74
N ALA A 382 18.29 45.02 -24.08
CA ALA A 382 19.38 45.97 -24.00
C ALA A 382 20.07 46.19 -25.36
N LYS A 383 20.24 45.13 -26.16
CA LYS A 383 20.74 45.22 -27.54
C LYS A 383 19.77 45.97 -28.44
N SER A 384 18.48 45.63 -28.39
CA SER A 384 17.44 46.34 -29.14
C SER A 384 17.38 47.82 -28.76
N SER A 385 17.49 48.13 -27.46
CA SER A 385 17.54 49.52 -26.97
C SER A 385 18.81 50.25 -27.44
N ALA A 386 19.96 49.57 -27.47
CA ALA A 386 21.21 50.13 -27.97
C ALA A 386 21.18 50.35 -29.49
N GLU A 387 20.54 49.48 -30.25
CA GLU A 387 20.29 49.64 -31.69
C GLU A 387 19.33 50.80 -31.97
N ILE A 388 18.27 50.97 -31.17
CA ILE A 388 17.37 52.12 -31.24
C ILE A 388 18.11 53.42 -30.90
N ILE A 389 18.95 53.44 -29.87
CA ILE A 389 19.75 54.61 -29.50
C ILE A 389 20.78 54.94 -30.58
N LYS A 390 21.40 53.93 -31.22
CA LYS A 390 22.29 54.13 -32.37
C LYS A 390 21.52 54.66 -33.59
N ALA A 391 20.32 54.15 -33.86
CA ALA A 391 19.47 54.64 -34.94
C ALA A 391 19.00 56.09 -34.70
N LEU A 392 18.76 56.47 -33.45
CA LEU A 392 18.42 57.85 -33.06
C LEU A 392 19.62 58.81 -33.09
N LYS A 393 20.86 58.31 -32.99
CA LYS A 393 22.10 59.11 -33.12
C LYS A 393 22.55 59.32 -34.57
N ILE A 394 21.96 58.62 -35.54
CA ILE A 394 22.28 58.70 -36.98
C ILE A 394 21.32 59.65 -37.72
N LYS A 395 20.39 60.29 -37.00
CA LYS A 395 19.57 61.41 -37.48
C LYS A 395 20.09 62.72 -36.88
#